data_AF-A0A1I0XAF5-F1
#
_entry.id   AF-A0A1I0XAF5-F1
#
_cell.length_a   1.000
_cell.length_b   1.000
_cell.length_c   1.000
_cell.angle_alpha   90.00
_cell.angle_beta   90.00
_cell.angle_gamma   90.00
#
_symmetry.space_group_name_H-M   'P 1'
#
loop_
_entity.id
_entity.type
_entity.pdbx_description
1 polymer ?
#
loop_
_entity_poly.entity_id
_entity_poly.type
_entity_poly.pdbx_seq_one_letter_code
_entity_poly.pdbx_strand_id
1 'polypeptide(L)'
;MIVSQRELWTGRLLLVVLMAVTVMPFVSLFVTALHPAGTYPSGLEWPESPQWSNFARAFEAADMGRLLVSSVLIELGVVPLALLIATLAGFALGHLRAPGGRVIFIAFVLGLTLPFEGIIIPLYYQMRDLGLLNTRWAIILPLLGLFMPFAVFWMRAHFVNVPPDISEAARIDGATTWQLFWRIHVPLSTPALSSLAILLFLWTWNQFLLAVVLVDDPSQRTMAGALGAFQGQWGTDIPLLCAGSLLIHADAADLPRLPAPVRHGAAAGLGQGMTAPAGLSRLPRPPFDPELEAVLLARRDEVVTTLTAEEIPGLRRRSATADALAPLLEDGTWTSSVHVVPGAARGPDVRLVLLRPVDAPTAAPCLYHLHGGGLVTGSAYDDLAVAAQLAARAGCAVASVDYRLAPEHPFPAAVEDAYAGLVWLADAAPGLGLDPTRLVVGGISAGGGLAAATALLARDRGGPPLLGQLLVCPMLDDRDGSPSAEQMRGAGAWDADANATAWRAYLGDRYGGEDVPAHAAPARATDLTGLPPAFLDVGSAETFRDEVVAYAERIWLAGGRAELHVWPGGFHGFDALVPDAAVSRDARRARLRWLARVLS
;
A
#
# COMPACT_ATOMS: atom_id res chain seq x y z
N MET A 1 9.98 -44.09 36.19
CA MET A 1 8.55 -43.71 36.11
C MET A 1 7.86 -44.66 35.15
N ILE A 2 6.99 -45.53 35.65
CA ILE A 2 6.18 -46.42 34.82
C ILE A 2 4.88 -45.66 34.56
N VAL A 3 4.79 -45.03 33.38
CA VAL A 3 3.58 -44.33 32.93
C VAL A 3 2.45 -45.35 32.83
N SER A 4 1.27 -45.03 33.35
CA SER A 4 0.13 -45.96 33.30
C SER A 4 -0.28 -46.21 31.84
N GLN A 5 -0.78 -47.42 31.51
CA GLN A 5 -1.22 -47.73 30.15
C GLN A 5 -2.24 -46.71 29.62
N ARG A 6 -3.15 -46.22 30.48
CA ARG A 6 -4.11 -45.17 30.11
C ARG A 6 -3.40 -43.88 29.71
N GLU A 7 -2.50 -43.39 30.53
CA GLU A 7 -1.75 -42.15 30.28
C GLU A 7 -0.88 -42.23 29.01
N LEU A 8 -0.32 -43.41 28.73
CA LEU A 8 0.44 -43.69 27.50
C LEU A 8 -0.45 -43.63 26.25
N TRP A 9 -1.66 -44.20 26.30
CA TRP A 9 -2.63 -44.13 25.20
C TRP A 9 -3.24 -42.74 25.04
N THR A 10 -3.55 -42.05 26.14
CA THR A 10 -4.07 -40.67 26.09
C THR A 10 -3.02 -39.72 25.53
N GLY A 11 -1.75 -39.84 25.95
CA GLY A 11 -0.65 -39.06 25.40
C GLY A 11 -0.41 -39.34 23.91
N ARG A 12 -0.44 -40.61 23.49
CA ARG A 12 -0.33 -40.96 22.05
C ARG A 12 -1.49 -40.42 21.24
N LEU A 13 -2.72 -40.53 21.73
CA LEU A 13 -3.89 -39.98 21.05
C LEU A 13 -3.78 -38.45 20.90
N LEU A 14 -3.37 -37.76 21.97
CA LEU A 14 -3.13 -36.32 21.93
C LEU A 14 -2.05 -35.94 20.91
N LEU A 15 -0.93 -36.67 20.88
CA LEU A 15 0.14 -36.44 19.91
C LEU A 15 -0.31 -36.68 18.47
N VAL A 16 -1.11 -37.72 18.22
CA VAL A 16 -1.67 -38.00 16.89
C VAL A 16 -2.66 -36.91 16.46
N VAL A 17 -3.52 -36.43 17.37
CA VAL A 17 -4.43 -35.32 17.08
C VAL A 17 -3.66 -34.04 16.80
N LEU A 18 -2.65 -33.72 17.62
CA LEU A 18 -1.81 -32.54 17.41
C LEU A 18 -1.05 -32.62 16.08
N MET A 19 -0.52 -33.81 15.75
CA MET A 19 0.13 -34.07 14.45
C MET A 19 -0.85 -33.87 13.29
N ALA A 20 -2.08 -34.40 13.39
CA ALA A 20 -3.10 -34.24 12.36
C ALA A 20 -3.46 -32.76 12.15
N VAL A 21 -3.69 -32.01 13.24
CA VAL A 21 -3.99 -30.56 13.19
C VAL A 21 -2.82 -29.77 12.59
N THR A 22 -1.58 -30.17 12.87
CA THR A 22 -0.39 -29.49 12.35
C THR A 22 -0.15 -29.80 10.87
N VAL A 23 -0.42 -31.02 10.42
CA VAL A 23 -0.17 -31.47 9.03
C VAL A 23 -1.32 -31.08 8.09
N MET A 24 -2.55 -30.98 8.59
CA MET A 24 -3.75 -30.70 7.79
C MET A 24 -3.64 -29.42 6.92
N PRO A 25 -3.11 -28.28 7.41
CA PRO A 25 -2.90 -27.10 6.57
C PRO A 25 -1.94 -27.35 5.40
N PHE A 26 -0.85 -28.12 5.62
CA PHE A 26 0.10 -28.46 4.56
C PHE A 26 -0.49 -29.40 3.51
N VAL A 27 -1.31 -30.36 3.95
CA VAL A 27 -2.06 -31.23 3.04
C VAL A 27 -3.05 -30.41 2.21
N SER A 28 -3.76 -29.47 2.85
CA SER A 28 -4.68 -28.55 2.17
C SER A 28 -3.95 -27.68 1.14
N LEU A 29 -2.83 -27.07 1.50
CA LEU A 29 -1.99 -26.30 0.57
C LEU A 29 -1.52 -27.17 -0.60
N PHE A 30 -1.07 -28.40 -0.33
CA PHE A 30 -0.57 -29.31 -1.35
C PHE A 30 -1.66 -29.73 -2.34
N VAL A 31 -2.84 -30.11 -1.83
CA VAL A 31 -3.97 -30.49 -2.68
C VAL A 31 -4.46 -29.30 -3.49
N THR A 32 -4.56 -28.12 -2.87
CA THR A 32 -4.93 -26.86 -3.55
C THR A 32 -3.96 -26.50 -4.66
N ALA A 33 -2.66 -26.72 -4.46
CA ALA A 33 -1.62 -26.46 -5.46
C ALA A 33 -1.77 -27.29 -6.75
N LEU A 34 -2.48 -28.41 -6.69
CA LEU A 34 -2.72 -29.29 -7.84
C LEU A 34 -3.95 -28.91 -8.67
N HIS A 35 -4.74 -27.93 -8.25
CA HIS A 35 -5.90 -27.47 -9.01
C HIS A 35 -5.52 -26.59 -10.21
N PRO A 36 -6.40 -26.45 -11.22
CA PRO A 36 -6.18 -25.52 -12.34
C PRO A 36 -5.92 -24.09 -11.86
N ALA A 37 -4.93 -23.42 -12.46
CA ALA A 37 -4.58 -22.03 -12.13
C ALA A 37 -5.79 -21.08 -12.24
N GLY A 38 -5.90 -20.14 -11.29
CA GLY A 38 -7.01 -19.17 -11.22
C GLY A 38 -8.33 -19.71 -10.67
N THR A 39 -8.33 -20.92 -10.09
CA THR A 39 -9.49 -21.50 -9.37
C THR A 39 -9.46 -21.19 -7.88
N TYR A 40 -10.58 -21.44 -7.19
CA TYR A 40 -10.75 -21.23 -5.75
C TYR A 40 -11.14 -22.54 -5.04
N PRO A 41 -10.21 -23.49 -4.87
CA PRO A 41 -10.51 -24.78 -4.25
C PRO A 41 -10.80 -24.64 -2.75
N SER A 42 -11.64 -25.53 -2.23
CA SER A 42 -12.00 -25.58 -0.81
C SER A 42 -10.88 -26.14 0.10
N GLY A 43 -9.76 -26.61 -0.47
CA GLY A 43 -8.56 -27.02 0.26
C GLY A 43 -8.27 -28.52 0.23
N LEU A 44 -9.27 -29.35 0.58
CA LEU A 44 -9.11 -30.80 0.76
C LEU A 44 -9.65 -31.65 -0.39
N GLU A 45 -10.28 -31.01 -1.37
CA GLU A 45 -10.88 -31.68 -2.53
C GLU A 45 -9.81 -32.02 -3.57
N TRP A 46 -9.71 -33.30 -3.95
CA TRP A 46 -8.75 -33.74 -4.94
C TRP A 46 -9.19 -33.36 -6.36
N PRO A 47 -8.33 -32.70 -7.18
CA PRO A 47 -8.71 -32.27 -8.52
C PRO A 47 -8.87 -33.45 -9.49
N GLU A 48 -9.84 -33.35 -10.40
CA GLU A 48 -10.02 -34.35 -11.48
C GLU A 48 -8.80 -34.44 -12.41
N SER A 49 -8.06 -33.34 -12.58
CA SER A 49 -6.85 -33.26 -13.41
C SER A 49 -5.70 -32.54 -12.67
N PRO A 50 -4.85 -33.27 -11.92
CA PRO A 50 -3.75 -32.68 -11.14
C PRO A 50 -2.72 -31.91 -11.98
N GLN A 51 -2.51 -30.64 -11.66
CA GLN A 51 -1.62 -29.71 -12.36
C GLN A 51 -0.25 -29.59 -11.67
N TRP A 52 0.62 -30.58 -11.87
CA TRP A 52 2.01 -30.55 -11.35
C TRP A 52 2.84 -29.39 -11.92
N SER A 53 2.46 -28.88 -13.10
CA SER A 53 3.08 -27.73 -13.75
C SER A 53 3.00 -26.45 -12.91
N ASN A 54 2.07 -26.35 -11.96
CA ASN A 54 1.96 -25.21 -11.06
C ASN A 54 3.21 -25.00 -10.20
N PHE A 55 3.92 -26.07 -9.82
CA PHE A 55 5.19 -25.93 -9.09
C PHE A 55 6.31 -25.36 -9.97
N ALA A 56 6.42 -25.81 -11.23
CA ALA A 56 7.39 -25.26 -12.17
C ALA A 56 7.07 -23.79 -12.50
N ARG A 57 5.79 -23.49 -12.74
CA ARG A 57 5.30 -22.12 -12.95
C ARG A 57 5.55 -21.24 -11.74
N ALA A 58 5.31 -21.71 -10.52
CA ALA A 58 5.57 -20.95 -9.30
C ALA A 58 7.08 -20.70 -9.11
N PHE A 59 7.92 -21.68 -9.42
CA PHE A 59 9.37 -21.54 -9.36
C PHE A 59 9.90 -20.46 -10.32
N GLU A 60 9.41 -20.45 -11.57
CA GLU A 60 9.77 -19.44 -12.58
C GLU A 60 9.15 -18.07 -12.25
N ALA A 61 7.88 -18.04 -11.88
CA ALA A 61 7.12 -16.84 -11.54
C ALA A 61 7.68 -16.09 -10.33
N ALA A 62 8.22 -16.82 -9.34
CA ALA A 62 8.85 -16.23 -8.17
C ALA A 62 10.31 -15.80 -8.39
N ASP A 63 10.89 -16.08 -9.56
CA ASP A 63 12.34 -16.06 -9.79
C ASP A 63 13.10 -16.78 -8.65
N MET A 64 12.60 -17.96 -8.27
CA MET A 64 13.02 -18.68 -7.06
C MET A 64 14.51 -18.99 -7.06
N GLY A 65 15.11 -19.13 -8.25
CA GLY A 65 16.56 -19.27 -8.40
C GLY A 65 17.34 -18.10 -7.81
N ARG A 66 16.92 -16.85 -8.06
CA ARG A 66 17.59 -15.67 -7.46
C ARG A 66 17.33 -15.57 -5.96
N LEU A 67 16.13 -15.93 -5.50
CA LEU A 67 15.79 -15.95 -4.08
C LEU A 67 16.63 -16.96 -3.30
N LEU A 68 16.81 -18.15 -3.85
CA LEU A 68 17.69 -19.20 -3.30
C LEU A 68 19.14 -18.72 -3.25
N VAL A 69 19.66 -18.15 -4.35
CA VAL A 69 21.02 -17.61 -4.38
C VAL A 69 21.20 -16.53 -3.32
N SER A 70 20.24 -15.61 -3.18
CA SER A 70 20.30 -14.56 -2.17
C SER A 70 20.31 -15.11 -0.75
N SER A 71 19.46 -16.08 -0.47
CA SER A 71 19.37 -16.74 0.84
C SER A 71 20.68 -17.43 1.21
N VAL A 72 21.24 -18.20 0.28
CA VAL A 72 22.52 -18.88 0.45
C VAL A 72 23.66 -17.87 0.67
N LEU A 73 23.66 -16.74 -0.05
CA LEU A 73 24.68 -15.70 0.16
C LEU A 73 24.57 -15.04 1.55
N ILE A 74 23.35 -14.76 2.01
CA ILE A 74 23.11 -14.21 3.36
C ILE A 74 23.57 -15.23 4.41
N GLU A 75 23.23 -16.50 4.23
CA GLU A 75 23.57 -17.59 5.14
C GLU A 75 25.09 -17.82 5.23
N LEU A 76 25.78 -17.87 4.08
CA LEU A 76 27.24 -17.97 4.03
C LEU A 76 27.93 -16.74 4.65
N GLY A 77 27.27 -15.58 4.65
CA GLY A 77 27.74 -14.38 5.34
C GLY A 77 27.53 -14.44 6.86
N VAL A 78 26.41 -14.99 7.32
CA VAL A 78 26.01 -14.97 8.73
C VAL A 78 26.54 -16.17 9.51
N VAL A 79 26.25 -17.40 9.07
CA VAL A 79 26.47 -18.61 9.89
C VAL A 79 27.95 -18.87 10.16
N PRO A 80 28.85 -18.91 9.16
CA PRO A 80 30.28 -19.16 9.39
C PRO A 80 30.92 -18.09 10.26
N LEU A 81 30.57 -16.82 10.02
CA LEU A 81 31.12 -15.69 10.76
C LEU A 81 30.60 -15.64 12.20
N ALA A 82 29.31 -15.93 12.42
CA ALA A 82 28.73 -16.03 13.74
C ALA A 82 29.36 -17.17 14.55
N LEU A 83 29.52 -18.36 13.95
CA LEU A 83 30.20 -19.48 14.59
C LEU A 83 31.64 -19.15 14.96
N LEU A 84 32.40 -18.54 14.04
CA LEU A 84 33.78 -18.14 14.30
C LEU A 84 33.87 -17.18 15.49
N ILE A 85 33.08 -16.10 15.48
CA ILE A 85 33.09 -15.08 16.54
C ILE A 85 32.62 -15.68 17.86
N ALA A 86 31.52 -16.43 17.86
CA ALA A 86 30.96 -17.03 19.06
C ALA A 86 31.89 -18.08 19.70
N THR A 87 32.59 -18.87 18.88
CA THR A 87 33.55 -19.87 19.37
C THR A 87 34.75 -19.22 20.03
N LEU A 88 35.31 -18.17 19.40
CA LEU A 88 36.42 -17.40 19.96
C LEU A 88 36.02 -16.70 21.27
N ALA A 89 34.88 -16.02 21.27
CA ALA A 89 34.36 -15.32 22.44
C ALA A 89 34.00 -16.30 23.57
N GLY A 90 33.33 -17.41 23.24
CA GLY A 90 32.98 -18.47 24.19
C GLY A 90 34.22 -19.07 24.85
N PHE A 91 35.28 -19.34 24.08
CA PHE A 91 36.54 -19.88 24.60
C PHE A 91 37.26 -18.85 25.49
N ALA A 92 37.31 -17.58 25.09
CA ALA A 92 37.92 -16.51 25.88
C ALA A 92 37.19 -16.28 27.22
N LEU A 93 35.85 -16.28 27.20
CA LEU A 93 35.00 -16.03 28.37
C LEU A 93 34.80 -17.26 29.27
N GLY A 94 34.88 -18.47 28.71
CA GLY A 94 34.69 -19.73 29.43
C GLY A 94 36.00 -20.31 29.96
N HIS A 95 37.04 -20.34 29.13
CA HIS A 95 38.28 -21.06 29.42
C HIS A 95 39.45 -20.13 29.81
N LEU A 96 39.69 -19.05 29.05
CA LEU A 96 40.83 -18.14 29.33
C LEU A 96 40.58 -17.16 30.48
N ARG A 97 39.32 -16.94 30.86
CA ARG A 97 38.91 -15.97 31.90
C ARG A 97 39.50 -14.57 31.64
N ALA A 98 39.35 -14.09 30.41
CA ALA A 98 39.90 -12.80 29.97
C ALA A 98 39.53 -11.64 30.93
N PRO A 99 40.45 -10.67 31.15
CA PRO A 99 40.19 -9.51 31.99
C PRO A 99 38.98 -8.72 31.45
N GLY A 100 38.05 -8.35 32.34
CA GLY A 100 36.78 -7.70 31.94
C GLY A 100 35.71 -8.65 31.38
N GLY A 101 36.01 -9.95 31.22
CA GLY A 101 35.10 -10.92 30.60
C GLY A 101 33.74 -11.05 31.30
N ARG A 102 33.66 -10.82 32.63
CA ARG A 102 32.38 -10.82 33.36
C ARG A 102 31.44 -9.70 32.90
N VAL A 103 31.96 -8.51 32.63
CA VAL A 103 31.17 -7.37 32.15
C VAL A 103 30.67 -7.62 30.73
N ILE A 104 31.57 -8.08 29.85
CA ILE A 104 31.23 -8.45 28.47
C ILE A 104 30.15 -9.54 28.44
N PHE A 105 30.29 -10.57 29.29
CA PHE A 105 29.29 -11.63 29.38
C PHE A 105 27.93 -11.12 29.89
N ILE A 106 27.92 -10.25 30.89
CA ILE A 106 26.67 -9.61 31.36
C ILE A 106 26.02 -8.81 30.24
N ALA A 107 26.79 -8.07 29.43
CA ALA A 107 26.25 -7.34 28.29
C ALA A 107 25.59 -8.28 27.26
N PHE A 108 26.19 -9.44 26.96
CA PHE A 108 25.56 -10.45 26.12
C PHE A 108 24.28 -11.02 26.74
N VAL A 109 24.27 -11.30 28.05
CA VAL A 109 23.06 -11.79 28.73
C VAL A 109 21.94 -10.75 28.71
N LEU A 110 22.24 -9.46 28.89
CA LEU A 110 21.26 -8.38 28.71
C LEU A 110 20.80 -8.24 27.25
N GLY A 111 21.68 -8.55 26.29
CA GLY A 111 21.31 -8.61 24.87
C GLY A 111 20.21 -9.64 24.58
N LEU A 112 20.14 -10.73 25.36
CA LEU A 112 19.06 -11.73 25.25
C LEU A 112 17.69 -11.20 25.69
N THR A 113 17.64 -10.12 26.47
CA THR A 113 16.39 -9.53 26.95
C THR A 113 15.82 -8.47 26.03
N LEU A 114 16.55 -8.09 24.97
CA LEU A 114 16.09 -7.08 24.01
C LEU A 114 14.99 -7.67 23.12
N PRO A 115 13.79 -7.05 23.07
CA PRO A 115 12.76 -7.47 22.13
C PRO A 115 13.20 -7.08 20.72
N PHE A 116 13.23 -8.07 19.82
CA PHE A 116 13.65 -7.89 18.44
C PHE A 116 12.81 -6.82 17.72
N GLU A 117 11.51 -6.80 17.98
CA GLU A 117 10.55 -5.85 17.41
C GLU A 117 10.82 -4.40 17.87
N GLY A 118 11.42 -4.21 19.05
CA GLY A 118 11.73 -2.88 19.59
C GLY A 118 13.00 -2.26 19.00
N ILE A 119 13.90 -3.07 18.45
CA ILE A 119 15.18 -2.60 17.89
C ILE A 119 15.16 -2.46 16.37
N ILE A 120 14.12 -2.94 15.69
CA ILE A 120 14.05 -2.93 14.23
C ILE A 120 14.03 -1.51 13.63
N ILE A 121 13.35 -0.55 14.26
CA ILE A 121 13.29 0.84 13.82
C ILE A 121 14.67 1.53 13.97
N PRO A 122 15.34 1.45 15.13
CA PRO A 122 16.72 1.91 15.26
C PRO A 122 17.67 1.27 14.24
N LEU A 123 17.55 -0.05 14.00
CA LEU A 123 18.38 -0.76 13.02
C LEU A 123 18.13 -0.25 11.59
N TYR A 124 16.88 0.06 11.23
CA TYR A 124 16.56 0.68 9.94
C TYR A 124 17.29 2.00 9.74
N TYR A 125 17.19 2.91 10.71
CA TYR A 125 17.89 4.20 10.63
C TYR A 125 19.40 4.02 10.62
N GLN A 126 19.94 3.07 11.38
CA GLN A 126 21.37 2.78 11.38
C GLN A 126 21.85 2.28 10.00
N MET A 127 21.12 1.35 9.37
CA MET A 127 21.47 0.84 8.05
C MET A 127 21.31 1.90 6.96
N ARG A 128 20.33 2.81 7.11
CA ARG A 128 20.15 3.98 6.26
C ARG A 128 21.36 4.92 6.34
N ASP A 129 21.79 5.25 7.55
CA ASP A 129 22.89 6.19 7.77
C ASP A 129 24.23 5.60 7.31
N LEU A 130 24.37 4.27 7.31
CA LEU A 130 25.51 3.54 6.72
C LEU A 130 25.42 3.41 5.18
N GLY A 131 24.30 3.79 4.56
CA GLY A 131 24.08 3.65 3.12
C GLY A 131 23.94 2.19 2.65
N LEU A 132 23.56 1.29 3.55
CA LEU A 132 23.51 -0.16 3.28
C LEU A 132 22.10 -0.67 2.99
N LEU A 133 21.06 0.16 3.13
CA LEU A 133 19.68 -0.23 2.79
C LEU A 133 19.59 -0.81 1.38
N ASN A 134 18.64 -1.72 1.20
CA ASN A 134 18.45 -2.42 -0.07
C ASN A 134 19.65 -3.27 -0.53
N THR A 135 20.50 -3.71 0.40
CA THR A 135 21.59 -4.67 0.15
C THR A 135 21.52 -5.84 1.12
N ARG A 136 22.12 -6.98 0.75
CA ARG A 136 22.26 -8.14 1.66
C ARG A 136 23.01 -7.80 2.94
N TRP A 137 23.89 -6.79 2.93
CA TRP A 137 24.61 -6.34 4.12
C TRP A 137 23.71 -5.72 5.18
N ALA A 138 22.59 -5.09 4.78
CA ALA A 138 21.59 -4.63 5.72
C ALA A 138 20.90 -5.79 6.47
N ILE A 139 20.99 -7.03 5.98
CA ILE A 139 20.49 -8.22 6.68
C ILE A 139 21.63 -8.90 7.45
N ILE A 140 22.79 -9.11 6.82
CA ILE A 140 23.92 -9.85 7.41
C ILE A 140 24.42 -9.18 8.69
N LEU A 141 24.65 -7.85 8.68
CA LEU A 141 25.26 -7.18 9.83
C LEU A 141 24.36 -7.17 11.08
N PRO A 142 23.05 -6.83 10.99
CA PRO A 142 22.19 -6.91 12.15
C PRO A 142 22.00 -8.34 12.67
N LEU A 143 21.93 -9.35 11.79
CA LEU A 143 21.80 -10.75 12.23
C LEU A 143 23.03 -11.24 13.00
N LEU A 144 24.24 -10.85 12.57
CA LEU A 144 25.45 -11.14 13.35
C LEU A 144 25.32 -10.59 14.77
N GLY A 145 24.97 -9.31 14.89
CA GLY A 145 24.78 -8.67 16.20
C GLY A 145 23.70 -9.33 17.06
N LEU A 146 22.56 -9.66 16.45
CA LEU A 146 21.41 -10.27 17.13
C LEU A 146 21.71 -11.69 17.63
N PHE A 147 22.50 -12.46 16.88
CA PHE A 147 22.85 -13.83 17.25
C PHE A 147 23.97 -13.92 18.28
N MET A 148 24.81 -12.89 18.43
CA MET A 148 25.96 -12.95 19.35
C MET A 148 25.58 -13.24 20.81
N PRO A 149 24.57 -12.57 21.42
CA PRO A 149 24.11 -12.88 22.76
C PRO A 149 23.90 -14.38 23.04
N PHE A 150 23.17 -15.06 22.15
CA PHE A 150 22.84 -16.47 22.31
C PHE A 150 24.02 -17.37 21.94
N ALA A 151 24.66 -17.12 20.81
CA ALA A 151 25.75 -17.95 20.30
C ALA A 151 26.96 -17.95 21.25
N VAL A 152 27.33 -16.78 21.81
CA VAL A 152 28.40 -16.66 22.80
C VAL A 152 28.02 -17.34 24.10
N PHE A 153 26.78 -17.19 24.57
CA PHE A 153 26.29 -17.89 25.75
C PHE A 153 26.37 -19.41 25.58
N TRP A 154 25.91 -19.93 24.44
CA TRP A 154 25.94 -21.34 24.07
C TRP A 154 27.37 -21.90 24.05
N MET A 155 28.28 -21.24 23.32
CA MET A 155 29.67 -21.69 23.21
C MET A 155 30.42 -21.60 24.54
N ARG A 156 30.17 -20.55 25.33
CA ARG A 156 30.72 -20.45 26.69
C ARG A 156 30.23 -21.59 27.57
N ALA A 157 28.94 -21.92 27.53
CA ALA A 157 28.38 -23.02 28.31
C ALA A 157 29.06 -24.36 27.96
N HIS A 158 29.37 -24.59 26.70
CA HIS A 158 30.18 -25.75 26.30
C HIS A 158 31.58 -25.72 26.92
N PHE A 159 32.36 -24.65 26.70
CA PHE A 159 33.77 -24.60 27.15
C PHE A 159 33.96 -24.61 28.66
N VAL A 160 32.98 -24.12 29.44
CA VAL A 160 33.01 -24.21 30.91
C VAL A 160 32.87 -25.66 31.40
N ASN A 161 32.18 -26.52 30.63
CA ASN A 161 31.94 -27.92 30.98
C ASN A 161 33.07 -28.86 30.51
N VAL A 162 34.03 -28.36 29.72
CA VAL A 162 35.20 -29.15 29.33
C VAL A 162 36.14 -29.31 30.54
N PRO A 163 36.53 -30.53 30.93
CA PRO A 163 37.43 -30.75 32.07
C PRO A 163 38.76 -29.97 31.91
N PRO A 164 39.20 -29.24 32.96
CA PRO A 164 40.41 -28.43 32.89
C PRO A 164 41.68 -29.27 32.65
N ASP A 165 41.70 -30.50 33.15
CA ASP A 165 42.83 -31.44 33.08
C ASP A 165 43.32 -31.68 31.65
N ILE A 166 42.41 -31.70 30.66
CA ILE A 166 42.75 -31.85 29.23
C ILE A 166 43.64 -30.70 28.75
N SER A 167 43.37 -29.49 29.25
CA SER A 167 44.08 -28.28 28.86
C SER A 167 45.36 -28.08 29.65
N GLU A 168 45.45 -28.64 30.86
CA GLU A 168 46.68 -28.67 31.65
C GLU A 168 47.68 -29.67 31.08
N ALA A 169 47.22 -30.89 30.74
CA ALA A 169 48.03 -31.91 30.08
C ALA A 169 48.65 -31.38 28.77
N ALA A 170 47.84 -30.79 27.90
CA ALA A 170 48.34 -30.21 26.65
C ALA A 170 49.34 -29.07 26.85
N ARG A 171 49.20 -28.28 27.92
CA ARG A 171 50.15 -27.20 28.25
C ARG A 171 51.47 -27.74 28.78
N ILE A 172 51.44 -28.85 29.53
CA ILE A 172 52.64 -29.57 29.96
C ILE A 172 53.42 -30.09 28.73
N ASP A 173 52.71 -30.54 27.69
CA ASP A 173 53.29 -30.95 26.41
C ASP A 173 53.74 -29.75 25.52
N GLY A 174 53.68 -28.52 26.03
CA GLY A 174 54.17 -27.31 25.36
C GLY A 174 53.19 -26.67 24.37
N ALA A 175 51.90 -27.03 24.40
CA ALA A 175 50.91 -26.42 23.50
C ALA A 175 50.66 -24.94 23.82
N THR A 176 50.74 -24.09 22.80
CA THR A 176 50.33 -22.68 22.87
C THR A 176 48.82 -22.54 22.99
N THR A 177 48.32 -21.38 23.43
CA THR A 177 46.88 -21.10 23.51
C THR A 177 46.15 -21.27 22.18
N TRP A 178 46.80 -20.94 21.06
CA TRP A 178 46.20 -21.09 19.73
C TRP A 178 46.14 -22.55 19.27
N GLN A 179 47.16 -23.34 19.62
CA GLN A 179 47.14 -24.80 19.41
C GLN A 179 46.10 -25.47 20.30
N LEU A 180 46.00 -25.05 21.56
CA LEU A 180 44.97 -25.51 22.49
C LEU A 180 43.56 -25.23 21.96
N PHE A 181 43.34 -24.04 21.40
CA PHE A 181 42.07 -23.67 20.79
C PHE A 181 41.74 -24.55 19.56
N TRP A 182 42.59 -24.53 18.52
CA TRP A 182 42.26 -25.18 17.25
C TRP A 182 42.40 -26.70 17.23
N ARG A 183 43.34 -27.26 17.99
CA ARG A 183 43.64 -28.71 17.94
C ARG A 183 42.92 -29.52 19.01
N ILE A 184 42.43 -28.88 20.07
CA ILE A 184 41.80 -29.57 21.20
C ILE A 184 40.37 -29.08 21.38
N HIS A 185 40.18 -27.80 21.71
CA HIS A 185 38.88 -27.27 22.10
C HIS A 185 37.87 -27.20 20.93
N VAL A 186 38.30 -26.76 19.75
CA VAL A 186 37.41 -26.72 18.56
C VAL A 186 36.91 -28.12 18.18
N PRO A 187 37.77 -29.15 18.00
CA PRO A 187 37.30 -30.52 17.73
C PRO A 187 36.36 -31.08 18.80
N LEU A 188 36.65 -30.86 20.08
CA LEU A 188 35.77 -31.28 21.19
C LEU A 188 34.42 -30.57 21.16
N SER A 189 34.39 -29.33 20.66
CA SER A 189 33.16 -28.54 20.52
C SER A 189 32.33 -28.87 19.28
N THR A 190 32.76 -29.77 18.41
CA THR A 190 32.05 -30.14 17.16
C THR A 190 30.56 -30.43 17.40
N PRO A 191 30.12 -31.20 18.41
CA PRO A 191 28.69 -31.42 18.64
C PRO A 191 27.93 -30.11 18.95
N ALA A 192 28.51 -29.26 19.79
CA ALA A 192 27.92 -27.97 20.16
C ALA A 192 27.89 -26.98 18.98
N LEU A 193 28.95 -26.98 18.17
CA LEU A 193 29.07 -26.17 16.96
C LEU A 193 28.07 -26.62 15.90
N SER A 194 27.91 -27.92 15.68
CA SER A 194 26.94 -28.46 14.72
C SER A 194 25.52 -28.09 15.13
N SER A 195 25.16 -28.24 16.41
CA SER A 195 23.83 -27.82 16.90
C SER A 195 23.61 -26.32 16.73
N LEU A 196 24.60 -25.50 17.06
CA LEU A 196 24.50 -24.05 16.89
C LEU A 196 24.42 -23.66 15.41
N ALA A 197 25.19 -24.32 14.54
CA ALA A 197 25.19 -24.08 13.09
C ALA A 197 23.80 -24.33 12.50
N ILE A 198 23.17 -25.46 12.84
CA ILE A 198 21.81 -25.80 12.38
C ILE A 198 20.80 -24.77 12.90
N LEU A 199 20.91 -24.35 14.16
CA LEU A 199 19.99 -23.37 14.72
C LEU A 199 20.14 -22.00 14.04
N LEU A 200 21.36 -21.52 13.85
CA LEU A 200 21.65 -20.26 13.17
C LEU A 200 21.25 -20.31 11.70
N PHE A 201 21.45 -21.45 11.03
CA PHE A 201 20.95 -21.72 9.68
C PHE A 201 19.44 -21.53 9.62
N LEU A 202 18.69 -22.28 10.45
CA LEU A 202 17.23 -22.26 10.45
C LEU A 202 16.70 -20.86 10.79
N TRP A 203 17.32 -20.17 11.74
CA TRP A 203 16.92 -18.79 12.07
C TRP A 203 17.21 -17.83 10.93
N THR A 204 18.37 -17.91 10.29
CA THR A 204 18.74 -17.03 9.16
C THR A 204 17.83 -17.27 7.96
N TRP A 205 17.60 -18.53 7.62
CA TRP A 205 16.75 -18.95 6.50
C TRP A 205 15.33 -18.41 6.63
N ASN A 206 14.79 -18.47 7.86
CA ASN A 206 13.44 -18.04 8.19
C ASN A 206 13.32 -16.54 8.54
N GLN A 207 14.36 -15.73 8.32
CA GLN A 207 14.26 -14.29 8.60
C GLN A 207 13.31 -13.59 7.64
N PHE A 208 12.09 -13.31 8.11
CA PHE A 208 11.08 -12.59 7.34
C PHE A 208 11.13 -11.09 7.62
N LEU A 209 10.88 -10.69 8.87
CA LEU A 209 10.59 -9.30 9.24
C LEU A 209 11.77 -8.36 8.97
N LEU A 210 12.99 -8.75 9.37
CA LEU A 210 14.20 -7.95 9.15
C LEU A 210 14.46 -7.70 7.66
N ALA A 211 14.28 -8.75 6.83
CA ALA A 211 14.53 -8.68 5.41
C ALA A 211 13.54 -7.78 4.68
N VAL A 212 12.25 -7.81 5.04
CA VAL A 212 11.22 -6.95 4.47
C VAL A 212 11.42 -5.48 4.86
N VAL A 213 11.84 -5.21 6.10
CA VAL A 213 12.00 -3.83 6.59
C VAL A 213 13.25 -3.15 6.02
N LEU A 214 14.36 -3.88 5.85
CA LEU A 214 15.65 -3.28 5.50
C LEU A 214 16.00 -3.34 4.02
N VAL A 215 15.32 -4.20 3.26
CA VAL A 215 15.60 -4.44 1.85
C VAL A 215 14.29 -4.39 1.07
N ASP A 216 14.22 -3.54 0.05
CA ASP A 216 13.01 -3.36 -0.77
C ASP A 216 12.95 -4.37 -1.92
N ASP A 217 14.09 -4.65 -2.55
CA ASP A 217 14.23 -5.63 -3.63
C ASP A 217 14.09 -7.08 -3.09
N PRO A 218 13.04 -7.83 -3.46
CA PRO A 218 12.85 -9.21 -3.00
C PRO A 218 14.01 -10.15 -3.40
N SER A 219 14.71 -9.88 -4.51
CA SER A 219 15.85 -10.68 -4.96
C SER A 219 17.11 -10.54 -4.10
N GLN A 220 17.10 -9.59 -3.16
CA GLN A 220 18.16 -9.35 -2.19
C GLN A 220 17.75 -9.81 -0.77
N ARG A 221 16.54 -10.34 -0.59
CA ARG A 221 16.03 -10.88 0.68
C ARG A 221 16.37 -12.36 0.85
N THR A 222 16.04 -12.90 2.01
CA THR A 222 15.91 -14.35 2.25
C THR A 222 14.67 -14.88 1.52
N MET A 223 14.62 -16.19 1.28
CA MET A 223 13.50 -16.85 0.60
C MET A 223 12.20 -16.66 1.38
N ALA A 224 12.28 -16.80 2.71
CA ALA A 224 11.17 -16.46 3.60
C ALA A 224 10.76 -14.99 3.45
N GLY A 225 11.71 -14.04 3.48
CA GLY A 225 11.45 -12.60 3.33
C GLY A 225 10.91 -12.18 1.96
N ALA A 226 11.09 -13.02 0.93
CA ALA A 226 10.53 -12.81 -0.40
C ALA A 226 9.10 -13.38 -0.55
N LEU A 227 8.63 -14.23 0.37
CA LEU A 227 7.29 -14.80 0.34
C LEU A 227 6.20 -13.73 0.28
N GLY A 228 6.36 -12.63 1.04
CA GLY A 228 5.38 -11.53 1.03
C GLY A 228 5.22 -10.87 -0.33
N ALA A 229 6.30 -10.79 -1.13
CA ALA A 229 6.24 -10.28 -2.50
C ALA A 229 5.54 -11.28 -3.45
N PHE A 230 5.83 -12.57 -3.30
CA PHE A 230 5.15 -13.62 -4.07
C PHE A 230 3.64 -13.68 -3.76
N GLN A 231 3.27 -13.54 -2.49
CA GLN A 231 1.88 -13.44 -2.06
C GLN A 231 1.17 -12.20 -2.63
N GLY A 232 1.85 -11.05 -2.65
CA GLY A 232 1.30 -9.83 -3.25
C GLY A 232 1.10 -9.92 -4.76
N GLN A 233 1.95 -10.66 -5.48
CA GLN A 233 1.88 -10.79 -6.95
C GLN A 233 0.91 -11.87 -7.40
N TRP A 234 0.79 -12.99 -6.67
CA TRP A 234 0.01 -14.17 -7.08
C TRP A 234 -1.18 -14.47 -6.17
N GLY A 235 -1.58 -13.51 -5.33
CA GLY A 235 -2.67 -13.66 -4.36
C GLY A 235 -4.04 -14.02 -4.95
N THR A 236 -4.25 -13.79 -6.25
CA THR A 236 -5.48 -14.16 -6.98
C THR A 236 -5.44 -15.56 -7.61
N ASP A 237 -4.26 -16.18 -7.70
CA ASP A 237 -4.08 -17.55 -8.22
C ASP A 237 -3.76 -18.48 -7.04
N ILE A 238 -4.80 -18.87 -6.29
CA ILE A 238 -4.65 -19.64 -5.05
C ILE A 238 -3.84 -20.93 -5.28
N PRO A 239 -4.05 -21.74 -6.35
CA PRO A 239 -3.21 -22.91 -6.61
C PRO A 239 -1.73 -22.57 -6.79
N LEU A 240 -1.41 -21.50 -7.54
CA LEU A 240 -0.02 -21.08 -7.76
C LEU A 240 0.61 -20.50 -6.49
N LEU A 241 -0.17 -19.77 -5.70
CA LEU A 241 0.20 -19.24 -4.39
C LEU A 241 0.56 -20.37 -3.41
N CYS A 242 -0.28 -21.41 -3.35
CA CYS A 242 -0.04 -22.59 -2.54
C CYS A 242 1.21 -23.34 -3.01
N ALA A 243 1.40 -23.51 -4.33
CA ALA A 243 2.60 -24.13 -4.89
C ALA A 243 3.88 -23.37 -4.52
N GLY A 244 3.90 -22.04 -4.70
CA GLY A 244 5.06 -21.22 -4.35
C GLY A 244 5.30 -21.10 -2.85
N SER A 245 4.24 -21.07 -2.03
CA SER A 245 4.36 -21.08 -0.57
C SER A 245 4.99 -22.38 -0.07
N LEU A 246 4.60 -23.53 -0.65
CA LEU A 246 5.22 -24.81 -0.37
C LEU A 246 6.68 -24.87 -0.82
N LEU A 247 7.02 -24.30 -1.97
CA LEU A 247 8.41 -24.23 -2.45
C LEU A 247 9.30 -23.33 -1.58
N ILE A 248 8.75 -22.24 -1.04
CA ILE A 248 9.48 -21.33 -0.16
C ILE A 248 9.69 -21.91 1.24
N HIS A 249 8.76 -22.76 1.70
CA HIS A 249 8.89 -23.47 2.99
C HIS A 249 9.64 -24.80 2.87
N ALA A 250 9.79 -25.35 1.67
CA ALA A 250 10.64 -26.51 1.42
C ALA A 250 12.10 -26.10 1.66
N ASP A 251 12.75 -26.80 2.59
CA ASP A 251 14.15 -26.57 2.90
C ASP A 251 15.02 -26.85 1.66
N ALA A 252 16.15 -26.17 1.50
CA ALA A 252 17.05 -26.37 0.37
C ALA A 252 17.56 -27.82 0.24
N ALA A 253 17.50 -28.58 1.34
CA ALA A 253 17.83 -30.00 1.40
C ALA A 253 16.77 -30.92 0.72
N ASP A 254 15.52 -30.45 0.57
CA ASP A 254 14.37 -31.25 0.11
C ASP A 254 13.98 -30.97 -1.36
N LEU A 255 14.59 -29.97 -2.00
CA LEU A 255 14.35 -29.67 -3.42
C LEU A 255 15.04 -30.73 -4.30
N PRO A 256 14.29 -31.51 -5.12
CA PRO A 256 14.91 -32.43 -6.06
C PRO A 256 15.80 -31.65 -7.03
N ARG A 257 16.98 -32.21 -7.35
CA ARG A 257 17.88 -31.67 -8.38
C ARG A 257 17.17 -31.71 -9.73
N LEU A 258 16.43 -30.65 -10.04
CA LEU A 258 15.83 -30.47 -11.36
C LEU A 258 16.96 -30.24 -12.38
N PRO A 259 16.84 -30.82 -13.60
CA PRO A 259 17.89 -30.73 -14.60
C PRO A 259 18.14 -29.26 -14.98
N ALA A 260 19.41 -28.93 -15.14
CA ALA A 260 19.86 -27.59 -15.52
C ALA A 260 19.16 -27.11 -16.81
N PRO A 261 18.86 -25.81 -16.94
CA PRO A 261 18.21 -25.27 -18.12
C PRO A 261 19.11 -25.52 -19.35
N VAL A 262 18.50 -26.10 -20.39
CA VAL A 262 19.11 -26.32 -21.69
C VAL A 262 19.56 -24.98 -22.24
N ARG A 263 20.88 -24.80 -22.36
CA ARG A 263 21.49 -23.67 -23.07
C ARG A 263 21.28 -23.89 -24.56
N HIS A 264 20.32 -23.20 -25.17
CA HIS A 264 20.37 -22.94 -26.60
C HIS A 264 21.08 -21.61 -26.85
N GLY A 265 22.20 -21.70 -27.57
CA GLY A 265 23.13 -20.62 -27.84
C GLY A 265 22.54 -19.51 -28.71
N ALA A 266 23.02 -18.30 -28.46
CA ALA A 266 22.85 -17.16 -29.33
C ALA A 266 23.65 -17.35 -30.64
N ALA A 267 23.03 -17.07 -31.78
CA ALA A 267 23.43 -16.01 -32.72
C ALA A 267 22.85 -16.22 -34.14
N ALA A 268 22.64 -15.08 -34.81
CA ALA A 268 22.38 -14.86 -36.25
C ALA A 268 20.89 -14.82 -36.70
N GLY A 269 20.44 -13.59 -36.98
CA GLY A 269 19.17 -13.30 -37.63
C GLY A 269 18.80 -11.82 -37.56
N LEU A 270 19.56 -10.95 -38.24
CA LEU A 270 19.15 -9.57 -38.51
C LEU A 270 17.99 -9.57 -39.51
N GLY A 271 16.90 -8.87 -39.19
CA GLY A 271 15.95 -8.36 -40.17
C GLY A 271 14.48 -8.77 -39.97
N GLN A 272 13.66 -7.74 -39.78
CA GLN A 272 12.20 -7.68 -40.01
C GLN A 272 11.26 -8.06 -38.85
N GLY A 273 10.78 -7.01 -38.19
CA GLY A 273 9.38 -6.80 -37.85
C GLY A 273 8.70 -7.84 -36.96
N MET A 274 8.83 -7.69 -35.64
CA MET A 274 7.81 -8.08 -34.67
C MET A 274 8.01 -7.27 -33.39
N THR A 275 6.93 -6.63 -32.98
CA THR A 275 6.77 -5.73 -31.84
C THR A 275 7.19 -6.37 -30.51
N ALA A 276 7.93 -5.62 -29.68
CA ALA A 276 8.26 -6.02 -28.31
C ALA A 276 6.99 -6.21 -27.47
N PRO A 277 6.90 -7.24 -26.59
CA PRO A 277 5.84 -7.31 -25.60
C PRO A 277 6.13 -6.27 -24.49
N ALA A 278 5.22 -5.30 -24.34
CA ALA A 278 5.22 -4.33 -23.26
C ALA A 278 4.80 -4.99 -21.94
N GLY A 279 5.70 -5.04 -20.97
CA GLY A 279 5.44 -5.47 -19.61
C GLY A 279 6.18 -4.57 -18.64
N LEU A 280 5.62 -3.38 -18.41
CA LEU A 280 6.15 -2.35 -17.51
C LEU A 280 6.02 -2.80 -16.04
N SER A 281 7.07 -2.51 -15.26
CA SER A 281 7.17 -2.70 -13.81
C SER A 281 6.01 -2.04 -13.06
N ARG A 282 5.16 -2.81 -12.36
CA ARG A 282 4.16 -2.23 -11.44
C ARG A 282 4.78 -2.12 -10.05
N LEU A 283 5.01 -0.89 -9.61
CA LEU A 283 5.36 -0.58 -8.23
C LEU A 283 4.33 -1.23 -7.29
N PRO A 284 4.73 -1.80 -6.14
CA PRO A 284 3.79 -2.43 -5.23
C PRO A 284 2.84 -1.38 -4.65
N ARG A 285 1.52 -1.59 -4.79
CA ARG A 285 0.51 -0.73 -4.17
C ARG A 285 0.36 -1.01 -2.68
N PRO A 286 -0.02 -0.01 -1.87
CA PRO A 286 -0.53 -0.26 -0.54
C PRO A 286 -1.74 -1.22 -0.57
N PRO A 287 -1.93 -2.03 0.48
CA PRO A 287 -3.07 -2.94 0.57
C PRO A 287 -4.38 -2.14 0.65
N PHE A 288 -5.48 -2.75 0.22
CA PHE A 288 -6.81 -2.22 0.51
C PHE A 288 -7.19 -2.55 1.94
N ASP A 289 -8.11 -1.77 2.51
CA ASP A 289 -8.72 -2.12 3.78
C ASP A 289 -9.59 -3.37 3.59
N PRO A 290 -9.57 -4.37 4.49
CA PRO A 290 -10.30 -5.62 4.28
C PRO A 290 -11.82 -5.47 4.11
N GLU A 291 -12.46 -4.50 4.80
CA GLU A 291 -13.90 -4.24 4.63
C GLU A 291 -14.17 -3.67 3.23
N LEU A 292 -13.27 -2.80 2.76
CA LEU A 292 -13.35 -2.18 1.44
C LEU A 292 -13.05 -3.19 0.32
N GLU A 293 -12.00 -4.01 0.47
CA GLU A 293 -11.54 -4.97 -0.52
C GLU A 293 -12.59 -6.03 -0.82
N ALA A 294 -13.26 -6.54 0.22
CA ALA A 294 -14.31 -7.55 0.06
C ALA A 294 -15.44 -7.06 -0.87
N VAL A 295 -15.88 -5.81 -0.70
CA VAL A 295 -16.94 -5.23 -1.52
C VAL A 295 -16.44 -4.86 -2.91
N LEU A 296 -15.21 -4.32 -3.02
CA LEU A 296 -14.60 -4.00 -4.31
C LEU A 296 -14.47 -5.24 -5.19
N LEU A 297 -14.05 -6.39 -4.62
CA LEU A 297 -13.96 -7.65 -5.35
C LEU A 297 -15.34 -8.18 -5.77
N ALA A 298 -16.34 -8.08 -4.88
CA ALA A 298 -17.70 -8.53 -5.17
C ALA A 298 -18.40 -7.67 -6.24
N ARG A 299 -18.06 -6.39 -6.33
CA ARG A 299 -18.66 -5.39 -7.23
C ARG A 299 -17.69 -4.88 -8.28
N ARG A 300 -16.69 -5.67 -8.63
CA ARG A 300 -15.60 -5.27 -9.56
C ARG A 300 -16.11 -4.82 -10.93
N ASP A 301 -17.22 -5.40 -11.39
CA ASP A 301 -17.83 -5.10 -12.69
C ASP A 301 -18.66 -3.81 -12.66
N GLU A 302 -18.92 -3.25 -11.47
CA GLU A 302 -19.65 -2.00 -11.27
C GLU A 302 -18.71 -0.77 -11.22
N VAL A 303 -17.44 -0.99 -10.85
CA VAL A 303 -16.43 0.07 -10.77
C VAL A 303 -15.68 0.23 -12.10
N VAL A 304 -15.09 1.41 -12.31
CA VAL A 304 -14.28 1.69 -13.50
C VAL A 304 -12.82 1.44 -13.16
N THR A 305 -12.23 0.33 -13.58
CA THR A 305 -10.80 0.01 -13.31
C THR A 305 -9.91 0.18 -14.54
N THR A 306 -10.48 0.58 -15.68
CA THR A 306 -9.85 1.10 -16.90
C THR A 306 -10.94 1.79 -17.71
N LEU A 307 -10.61 2.79 -18.53
CA LEU A 307 -11.56 3.46 -19.41
C LEU A 307 -10.93 3.75 -20.77
N THR A 308 -11.62 3.36 -21.84
CA THR A 308 -11.33 3.79 -23.20
C THR A 308 -12.26 4.94 -23.62
N ALA A 309 -11.87 5.73 -24.62
CA ALA A 309 -12.68 6.86 -25.08
C ALA A 309 -14.06 6.42 -25.63
N GLU A 310 -14.14 5.23 -26.21
CA GLU A 310 -15.37 4.66 -26.81
C GLU A 310 -16.40 4.25 -25.75
N GLU A 311 -15.97 3.99 -24.52
CA GLU A 311 -16.85 3.58 -23.41
C GLU A 311 -17.49 4.79 -22.71
N ILE A 312 -16.98 6.02 -22.89
CA ILE A 312 -17.48 7.24 -22.25
C ILE A 312 -18.99 7.46 -22.48
N PRO A 313 -19.54 7.37 -23.72
CA PRO A 313 -20.97 7.52 -23.93
C PRO A 313 -21.81 6.47 -23.21
N GLY A 314 -21.25 5.27 -22.97
CA GLY A 314 -21.87 4.21 -22.18
C GLY A 314 -21.95 4.56 -20.71
N LEU A 315 -20.87 5.09 -20.14
CA LEU A 315 -20.81 5.52 -18.75
C LEU A 315 -21.79 6.66 -18.45
N ARG A 316 -21.91 7.64 -19.35
CA ARG A 316 -22.82 8.78 -19.19
C ARG A 316 -24.29 8.39 -19.06
N ARG A 317 -24.71 7.27 -19.66
CA ARG A 317 -26.09 6.77 -19.50
C ARG A 317 -26.40 6.31 -18.07
N ARG A 318 -25.38 6.16 -17.23
CA ARG A 318 -25.50 5.77 -15.81
C ARG A 318 -25.48 6.98 -14.87
N SER A 319 -25.25 8.19 -15.37
CA SER A 319 -25.27 9.41 -14.55
C SER A 319 -26.64 9.64 -13.93
N ALA A 320 -26.64 10.11 -12.69
CA ALA A 320 -27.87 10.41 -11.97
C ALA A 320 -28.70 11.48 -12.68
N THR A 321 -30.02 11.38 -12.52
CA THR A 321 -31.00 12.38 -12.95
C THR A 321 -31.73 12.94 -11.73
N ALA A 322 -32.69 13.84 -11.95
CA ALA A 322 -33.50 14.42 -10.88
C ALA A 322 -34.17 13.37 -9.97
N ASP A 323 -34.50 12.19 -10.51
CA ASP A 323 -35.13 11.09 -9.76
C ASP A 323 -34.25 10.56 -8.62
N ALA A 324 -32.92 10.73 -8.72
CA ALA A 324 -31.98 10.34 -7.67
C ALA A 324 -32.19 11.14 -6.36
N LEU A 325 -32.88 12.27 -6.42
CA LEU A 325 -33.21 13.09 -5.26
C LEU A 325 -34.50 12.67 -4.57
N ALA A 326 -35.32 11.79 -5.16
CA ALA A 326 -36.62 11.42 -4.58
C ALA A 326 -36.53 10.97 -3.11
N PRO A 327 -35.61 10.06 -2.71
CA PRO A 327 -35.51 9.64 -1.31
C PRO A 327 -35.15 10.77 -0.33
N LEU A 328 -34.46 11.81 -0.82
CA LEU A 328 -34.08 12.97 -0.01
C LEU A 328 -35.22 13.99 0.15
N LEU A 329 -36.14 14.03 -0.82
CA LEU A 329 -37.25 14.99 -0.87
C LEU A 329 -38.54 14.42 -0.27
N GLU A 330 -38.66 13.09 -0.17
CA GLU A 330 -39.85 12.39 0.31
C GLU A 330 -40.32 12.81 1.71
N ASP A 331 -39.39 13.07 2.64
CA ASP A 331 -39.71 13.44 4.02
C ASP A 331 -39.97 14.95 4.20
N GLY A 332 -39.84 15.74 3.13
CA GLY A 332 -40.04 17.19 3.14
C GLY A 332 -38.99 17.98 3.92
N THR A 333 -37.86 17.37 4.29
CA THR A 333 -36.77 18.08 5.00
C THR A 333 -35.91 18.94 4.07
N TRP A 334 -36.01 18.71 2.76
CA TRP A 334 -35.30 19.43 1.72
C TRP A 334 -36.25 20.01 0.67
N THR A 335 -35.86 21.16 0.14
CA THR A 335 -36.44 21.75 -1.07
C THR A 335 -35.41 21.71 -2.19
N SER A 336 -35.88 21.46 -3.42
CA SER A 336 -35.05 21.51 -4.62
C SER A 336 -35.54 22.59 -5.58
N SER A 337 -34.60 23.26 -6.25
CA SER A 337 -34.89 24.20 -7.33
C SER A 337 -33.80 24.11 -8.39
N VAL A 338 -34.17 24.38 -9.63
CA VAL A 338 -33.26 24.35 -10.78
C VAL A 338 -33.17 25.76 -11.34
N HIS A 339 -31.94 26.24 -11.50
CA HIS A 339 -31.63 27.55 -12.04
C HIS A 339 -30.83 27.39 -13.33
N VAL A 340 -31.14 28.22 -14.32
CA VAL A 340 -30.39 28.33 -15.57
C VAL A 340 -29.67 29.66 -15.53
N VAL A 341 -28.35 29.62 -15.58
CA VAL A 341 -27.49 30.79 -15.35
C VAL A 341 -26.68 31.09 -16.61
N PRO A 342 -26.39 32.36 -16.90
CA PRO A 342 -25.53 32.69 -18.02
C PRO A 342 -24.15 32.05 -17.86
N GLY A 343 -23.67 31.35 -18.88
CA GLY A 343 -22.29 30.85 -18.90
C GLY A 343 -21.26 31.97 -19.07
N ALA A 344 -19.98 31.60 -19.14
CA ALA A 344 -18.90 32.54 -19.47
C ALA A 344 -19.16 33.27 -20.80
N ALA A 345 -18.54 34.43 -21.03
CA ALA A 345 -18.86 35.31 -22.16
C ALA A 345 -18.96 34.56 -23.52
N ARG A 346 -20.20 34.46 -24.05
CA ARG A 346 -20.60 33.73 -25.29
C ARG A 346 -20.68 32.20 -25.19
N GLY A 347 -20.64 31.63 -23.99
CA GLY A 347 -20.93 30.22 -23.71
C GLY A 347 -22.44 29.96 -23.57
N PRO A 348 -22.86 28.68 -23.62
CA PRO A 348 -24.24 28.30 -23.35
C PRO A 348 -24.59 28.54 -21.88
N ASP A 349 -25.88 28.55 -21.57
CA ASP A 349 -26.34 28.63 -20.19
C ASP A 349 -25.93 27.36 -19.41
N VAL A 350 -25.64 27.54 -18.12
CA VAL A 350 -25.24 26.49 -17.18
C VAL A 350 -26.40 26.20 -16.25
N ARG A 351 -26.67 24.92 -15.99
CA ARG A 351 -27.73 24.52 -15.06
C ARG A 351 -27.16 24.32 -13.66
N LEU A 352 -27.83 24.87 -12.66
CA LEU A 352 -27.53 24.66 -11.25
C LEU A 352 -28.74 24.03 -10.54
N VAL A 353 -28.48 23.02 -9.72
CA VAL A 353 -29.48 22.38 -8.85
C VAL A 353 -29.21 22.82 -7.42
N LEU A 354 -30.13 23.58 -6.83
CA LEU A 354 -30.04 24.04 -5.46
C LEU A 354 -30.90 23.15 -4.55
N LEU A 355 -30.26 22.54 -3.57
CA LEU A 355 -30.89 21.87 -2.44
C LEU A 355 -30.75 22.72 -1.18
N ARG A 356 -31.89 23.02 -0.56
CA ARG A 356 -31.93 23.80 0.68
C ARG A 356 -32.70 23.04 1.76
N PRO A 357 -32.14 22.84 2.97
CA PRO A 357 -32.89 22.31 4.10
C PRO A 357 -34.04 23.26 4.45
N VAL A 358 -35.23 22.74 4.73
CA VAL A 358 -36.40 23.56 5.07
C VAL A 358 -36.15 24.40 6.33
N ASP A 359 -35.48 23.82 7.32
CA ASP A 359 -35.17 24.49 8.59
C ASP A 359 -33.86 25.30 8.55
N ALA A 360 -33.26 25.48 7.36
CA ALA A 360 -32.04 26.28 7.23
C ALA A 360 -32.30 27.75 7.58
N PRO A 361 -31.37 28.41 8.30
CA PRO A 361 -31.54 29.80 8.72
C PRO A 361 -31.67 30.75 7.52
N THR A 362 -32.31 31.91 7.73
CA THR A 362 -32.24 33.02 6.78
C THR A 362 -30.76 33.40 6.60
N ALA A 363 -30.28 33.51 5.35
CA ALA A 363 -28.86 33.63 5.00
C ALA A 363 -28.03 32.38 5.38
N ALA A 364 -28.44 31.22 4.86
CA ALA A 364 -27.74 29.96 5.09
C ALA A 364 -26.37 29.92 4.35
N PRO A 365 -25.33 29.30 4.93
CA PRO A 365 -24.11 28.99 4.20
C PRO A 365 -24.39 28.01 3.07
N CYS A 366 -23.56 28.01 2.03
CA CYS A 366 -23.74 27.12 0.87
C CYS A 366 -22.46 26.37 0.48
N LEU A 367 -22.58 25.06 0.29
CA LEU A 367 -21.60 24.21 -0.36
C LEU A 367 -21.86 24.27 -1.87
N TYR A 368 -20.99 24.96 -2.60
CA TYR A 368 -20.95 24.96 -4.05
C TYR A 368 -20.28 23.68 -4.55
N HIS A 369 -21.10 22.74 -5.00
CA HIS A 369 -20.74 21.36 -5.29
C HIS A 369 -20.45 21.15 -6.78
N LEU A 370 -19.36 20.43 -7.06
CA LEU A 370 -18.94 20.00 -8.38
C LEU A 370 -18.82 18.47 -8.36
N HIS A 371 -19.56 17.79 -9.25
CA HIS A 371 -19.68 16.34 -9.27
C HIS A 371 -18.40 15.64 -9.78
N GLY A 372 -18.24 14.35 -9.49
CA GLY A 372 -17.13 13.54 -10.01
C GLY A 372 -17.29 13.13 -11.48
N GLY A 373 -16.50 12.14 -11.92
CA GLY A 373 -16.67 11.53 -13.25
C GLY A 373 -15.61 11.90 -14.29
N GLY A 374 -14.37 12.22 -13.87
CA GLY A 374 -13.24 12.42 -14.78
C GLY A 374 -13.40 13.59 -15.76
N LEU A 375 -14.31 14.55 -15.52
CA LEU A 375 -14.72 15.60 -16.47
C LEU A 375 -15.33 15.08 -17.78
N VAL A 376 -15.61 13.77 -17.87
CA VAL A 376 -16.12 13.09 -19.06
C VAL A 376 -17.48 12.43 -18.83
N THR A 377 -17.87 12.21 -17.58
CA THR A 377 -19.19 11.68 -17.17
C THR A 377 -19.69 12.42 -15.94
N GLY A 378 -20.92 12.15 -15.53
CA GLY A 378 -21.56 12.76 -14.37
C GLY A 378 -22.63 13.78 -14.75
N SER A 379 -23.38 14.24 -13.76
CA SER A 379 -24.33 15.34 -13.85
C SER A 379 -24.40 16.08 -12.52
N ALA A 380 -25.09 17.23 -12.48
CA ALA A 380 -25.35 17.95 -11.23
C ALA A 380 -26.05 17.11 -10.14
N TYR A 381 -26.67 15.97 -10.48
CA TYR A 381 -27.34 15.09 -9.52
C TYR A 381 -26.42 13.99 -8.96
N ASP A 382 -25.30 13.71 -9.63
CA ASP A 382 -24.31 12.78 -9.12
C ASP A 382 -23.66 13.35 -7.85
N ASP A 383 -23.44 12.49 -6.85
CA ASP A 383 -22.90 12.81 -5.52
C ASP A 383 -23.73 13.81 -4.67
N LEU A 384 -24.75 14.45 -5.25
CA LEU A 384 -25.51 15.54 -4.64
C LEU A 384 -26.26 15.10 -3.37
N ALA A 385 -26.86 13.91 -3.35
CA ALA A 385 -27.53 13.40 -2.16
C ALA A 385 -26.55 13.19 -0.99
N VAL A 386 -25.34 12.71 -1.28
CA VAL A 386 -24.28 12.52 -0.28
C VAL A 386 -23.77 13.88 0.22
N ALA A 387 -23.56 14.83 -0.68
CA ALA A 387 -23.19 16.20 -0.34
C ALA A 387 -24.28 16.88 0.53
N ALA A 388 -25.55 16.68 0.21
CA ALA A 388 -26.68 17.19 0.99
C ALA A 388 -26.70 16.60 2.40
N GLN A 389 -26.50 15.28 2.58
CA GLN A 389 -26.43 14.66 3.90
C GLN A 389 -25.29 15.21 4.77
N LEU A 390 -24.13 15.49 4.18
CA LEU A 390 -23.03 16.16 4.86
C LEU A 390 -23.41 17.59 5.26
N ALA A 391 -24.01 18.35 4.33
CA ALA A 391 -24.37 19.75 4.50
C ALA A 391 -25.51 19.97 5.51
N ALA A 392 -26.50 19.06 5.57
CA ALA A 392 -27.61 19.12 6.53
C ALA A 392 -27.10 19.23 7.98
N ARG A 393 -26.10 18.40 8.33
CA ARG A 393 -25.52 18.37 9.68
C ARG A 393 -24.74 19.65 10.02
N ALA A 394 -24.39 20.45 9.02
CA ALA A 394 -23.75 21.75 9.16
C ALA A 394 -24.70 22.94 8.94
N GLY A 395 -26.01 22.70 8.74
CA GLY A 395 -27.01 23.74 8.45
C GLY A 395 -26.80 24.46 7.11
N CYS A 396 -26.22 23.75 6.13
CA CYS A 396 -25.73 24.29 4.88
C CYS A 396 -26.61 23.86 3.69
N ALA A 397 -26.89 24.78 2.78
CA ALA A 397 -27.49 24.46 1.47
C ALA A 397 -26.43 23.91 0.51
N VAL A 398 -26.84 23.19 -0.54
CA VAL A 398 -25.93 22.66 -1.56
C VAL A 398 -26.38 23.13 -2.94
N ALA A 399 -25.49 23.79 -3.67
CA ALA A 399 -25.73 24.19 -5.06
C ALA A 399 -24.79 23.40 -5.97
N SER A 400 -25.34 22.50 -6.78
CA SER A 400 -24.58 21.60 -7.67
C SER A 400 -24.66 22.07 -9.11
N VAL A 401 -23.55 22.00 -9.84
CA VAL A 401 -23.40 22.55 -11.19
C VAL A 401 -23.40 21.44 -12.23
N ASP A 402 -24.14 21.64 -13.30
CA ASP A 402 -24.20 20.75 -14.45
C ASP A 402 -23.24 21.29 -15.53
N TYR A 403 -21.94 21.18 -15.25
CA TYR A 403 -20.90 21.73 -16.14
C TYR A 403 -20.74 20.86 -17.40
N ARG A 404 -20.31 21.49 -18.50
CA ARG A 404 -20.08 20.78 -19.76
C ARG A 404 -18.94 19.76 -19.66
N LEU A 405 -19.12 18.62 -20.33
CA LEU A 405 -18.19 17.49 -20.28
C LEU A 405 -17.34 17.37 -21.54
N ALA A 406 -16.12 16.88 -21.36
CA ALA A 406 -15.23 16.46 -22.43
C ALA A 406 -15.60 15.05 -22.95
N PRO A 407 -15.29 14.70 -24.20
CA PRO A 407 -14.47 15.44 -25.17
C PRO A 407 -15.22 16.48 -26.02
N GLU A 408 -16.55 16.57 -25.95
CA GLU A 408 -17.34 17.52 -26.76
C GLU A 408 -17.06 18.97 -26.37
N HIS A 409 -16.74 19.18 -25.10
CA HIS A 409 -16.39 20.48 -24.53
C HIS A 409 -15.10 20.35 -23.72
N PRO A 410 -13.92 20.33 -24.39
CA PRO A 410 -12.63 20.26 -23.71
C PRO A 410 -12.35 21.55 -22.91
N PHE A 411 -11.23 21.58 -22.20
CA PHE A 411 -10.73 22.77 -21.50
C PHE A 411 -10.78 24.01 -22.42
N PRO A 412 -11.32 25.15 -21.97
CA PRO A 412 -11.68 25.48 -20.58
C PRO A 412 -13.17 25.34 -20.22
N ALA A 413 -13.98 24.60 -20.98
CA ALA A 413 -15.44 24.65 -20.84
C ALA A 413 -15.96 24.35 -19.41
N ALA A 414 -15.53 23.23 -18.81
CA ALA A 414 -16.00 22.82 -17.48
C ALA A 414 -15.65 23.84 -16.38
N VAL A 415 -14.42 24.36 -16.39
CA VAL A 415 -13.96 25.30 -15.36
C VAL A 415 -14.58 26.69 -15.52
N GLU A 416 -14.87 27.11 -16.75
CA GLU A 416 -15.60 28.36 -17.01
C GLU A 416 -17.07 28.24 -16.60
N ASP A 417 -17.70 27.08 -16.78
CA ASP A 417 -19.08 26.84 -16.32
C ASP A 417 -19.16 26.81 -14.79
N ALA A 418 -18.22 26.15 -14.13
CA ALA A 418 -18.09 26.15 -12.67
C ALA A 418 -17.81 27.56 -12.12
N TYR A 419 -16.99 28.35 -12.79
CA TYR A 419 -16.75 29.73 -12.37
C TYR A 419 -17.98 30.63 -12.58
N ALA A 420 -18.65 30.53 -13.74
CA ALA A 420 -19.85 31.30 -14.05
C ALA A 420 -20.98 31.00 -13.06
N GLY A 421 -21.18 29.72 -12.71
CA GLY A 421 -22.15 29.33 -11.71
C GLY A 421 -21.82 29.85 -10.30
N LEU A 422 -20.54 29.89 -9.91
CA LEU A 422 -20.12 30.44 -8.62
C LEU A 422 -20.40 31.93 -8.53
N VAL A 423 -20.03 32.69 -9.58
CA VAL A 423 -20.27 34.13 -9.67
C VAL A 423 -21.78 34.41 -9.60
N TRP A 424 -22.58 33.71 -10.40
CA TRP A 424 -24.03 33.86 -10.37
C TRP A 424 -24.62 33.52 -9.00
N LEU A 425 -24.15 32.43 -8.37
CA LEU A 425 -24.67 32.02 -7.06
C LEU A 425 -24.38 33.06 -5.99
N ALA A 426 -23.18 33.66 -5.99
CA ALA A 426 -22.84 34.73 -5.07
C ALA A 426 -23.74 35.96 -5.27
N ASP A 427 -24.02 36.34 -6.51
CA ASP A 427 -24.90 37.47 -6.81
C ASP A 427 -26.37 37.19 -6.44
N ALA A 428 -26.85 35.97 -6.70
CA ALA A 428 -28.23 35.55 -6.45
C ALA A 428 -28.48 35.12 -4.99
N ALA A 429 -27.43 34.86 -4.21
CA ALA A 429 -27.50 34.26 -2.88
C ALA A 429 -28.54 34.92 -1.95
N PRO A 430 -28.59 36.26 -1.79
CA PRO A 430 -29.59 36.89 -0.91
C PRO A 430 -31.04 36.57 -1.30
N GLY A 431 -31.34 36.51 -2.60
CA GLY A 431 -32.67 36.16 -3.11
C GLY A 431 -33.03 34.68 -2.95
N LEU A 432 -32.03 33.82 -2.82
CA LEU A 432 -32.16 32.38 -2.56
C LEU A 432 -32.11 32.05 -1.06
N GLY A 433 -32.05 33.07 -0.20
CA GLY A 433 -31.93 32.93 1.25
C GLY A 433 -30.56 32.43 1.71
N LEU A 434 -29.52 32.58 0.88
CA LEU A 434 -28.13 32.18 1.13
C LEU A 434 -27.28 33.39 1.50
N ASP A 435 -26.17 33.16 2.20
CA ASP A 435 -25.18 34.19 2.51
C ASP A 435 -24.03 34.16 1.47
N PRO A 436 -23.84 35.22 0.66
CA PRO A 436 -22.79 35.27 -0.36
C PRO A 436 -21.37 35.29 0.22
N THR A 437 -21.22 35.58 1.51
CA THR A 437 -19.92 35.59 2.19
C THR A 437 -19.58 34.24 2.82
N ARG A 438 -20.52 33.29 2.80
CA ARG A 438 -20.39 31.96 3.42
C ARG A 438 -20.51 30.82 2.41
N LEU A 439 -19.73 30.93 1.34
CA LEU A 439 -19.63 29.95 0.28
C LEU A 439 -18.40 29.06 0.49
N VAL A 440 -18.58 27.75 0.45
CA VAL A 440 -17.50 26.74 0.43
C VAL A 440 -17.59 26.04 -0.92
N VAL A 441 -16.50 25.99 -1.68
CA VAL A 441 -16.45 25.19 -2.91
C VAL A 441 -16.04 23.77 -2.57
N GLY A 442 -16.60 22.76 -3.25
CA GLY A 442 -16.18 21.39 -2.99
C GLY A 442 -16.63 20.40 -4.07
N GLY A 443 -16.04 19.22 -4.01
CA GLY A 443 -16.33 18.17 -4.97
C GLY A 443 -15.49 16.93 -4.72
N ILE A 444 -15.83 15.87 -5.45
CA ILE A 444 -15.14 14.58 -5.42
C ILE A 444 -14.42 14.31 -6.74
N SER A 445 -13.25 13.67 -6.71
CA SER A 445 -12.54 13.24 -7.92
C SER A 445 -12.26 14.44 -8.86
N ALA A 446 -12.65 14.34 -10.13
CA ALA A 446 -12.66 15.45 -11.08
C ALA A 446 -13.35 16.71 -10.56
N GLY A 447 -14.46 16.59 -9.84
CA GLY A 447 -15.15 17.72 -9.21
C GLY A 447 -14.35 18.37 -8.09
N GLY A 448 -13.56 17.59 -7.36
CA GLY A 448 -12.59 18.10 -6.39
C GLY A 448 -11.45 18.87 -7.07
N GLY A 449 -10.95 18.35 -8.20
CA GLY A 449 -10.02 19.08 -9.06
C GLY A 449 -10.59 20.40 -9.58
N LEU A 450 -11.83 20.34 -10.09
CA LEU A 450 -12.55 21.49 -10.62
C LEU A 450 -12.86 22.53 -9.53
N ALA A 451 -13.09 22.08 -8.28
CA ALA A 451 -13.26 22.95 -7.12
C ALA A 451 -11.98 23.74 -6.80
N ALA A 452 -10.81 23.07 -6.81
CA ALA A 452 -9.53 23.73 -6.64
C ALA A 452 -9.23 24.71 -7.80
N ALA A 453 -9.54 24.33 -9.04
CA ALA A 453 -9.41 25.21 -10.20
C ALA A 453 -10.33 26.44 -10.12
N THR A 454 -11.56 26.25 -9.65
CA THR A 454 -12.54 27.34 -9.45
C THR A 454 -12.08 28.30 -8.35
N ALA A 455 -11.48 27.79 -7.27
CA ALA A 455 -10.88 28.63 -6.22
C ALA A 455 -9.70 29.46 -6.73
N LEU A 456 -8.83 28.87 -7.59
CA LEU A 456 -7.77 29.60 -8.28
C LEU A 456 -8.35 30.70 -9.18
N LEU A 457 -9.37 30.40 -9.98
CA LEU A 457 -10.03 31.41 -10.83
C LEU A 457 -10.68 32.54 -10.00
N ALA A 458 -11.34 32.21 -8.90
CA ALA A 458 -11.93 33.21 -8.00
C ALA A 458 -10.87 34.15 -7.44
N ARG A 459 -9.72 33.63 -6.99
CA ARG A 459 -8.60 34.46 -6.56
C ARG A 459 -8.06 35.32 -7.70
N ASP A 460 -7.75 34.70 -8.84
CA ASP A 460 -7.02 35.36 -9.94
C ASP A 460 -7.86 36.40 -10.69
N ARG A 461 -9.19 36.22 -10.71
CA ARG A 461 -10.14 37.13 -11.37
C ARG A 461 -10.81 38.11 -10.41
N GLY A 462 -10.50 38.06 -9.12
CA GLY A 462 -11.19 38.86 -8.10
C GLY A 462 -12.67 38.51 -7.97
N GLY A 463 -13.00 37.23 -8.13
CA GLY A 463 -14.35 36.68 -7.98
C GLY A 463 -14.83 36.62 -6.52
N PRO A 464 -15.98 35.97 -6.26
CA PRO A 464 -16.57 35.91 -4.94
C PRO A 464 -15.63 35.30 -3.88
N PRO A 465 -15.66 35.79 -2.62
CA PRO A 465 -14.87 35.21 -1.56
C PRO A 465 -15.37 33.81 -1.20
N LEU A 466 -14.44 32.87 -0.98
CA LEU A 466 -14.71 31.52 -0.53
C LEU A 466 -14.22 31.34 0.92
N LEU A 467 -15.03 30.74 1.78
CA LEU A 467 -14.64 30.39 3.15
C LEU A 467 -13.71 29.17 3.21
N GLY A 468 -13.81 28.29 2.23
CA GLY A 468 -13.02 27.07 2.19
C GLY A 468 -13.19 26.30 0.89
N GLN A 469 -12.32 25.31 0.71
CA GLN A 469 -12.39 24.31 -0.36
C GLN A 469 -12.40 22.89 0.24
N LEU A 470 -13.45 22.11 -0.02
CA LEU A 470 -13.62 20.72 0.41
C LEU A 470 -13.31 19.78 -0.76
N LEU A 471 -12.10 19.24 -0.77
CA LEU A 471 -11.56 18.48 -1.90
C LEU A 471 -11.47 16.99 -1.53
N VAL A 472 -12.38 16.18 -2.09
CA VAL A 472 -12.44 14.73 -1.79
C VAL A 472 -11.77 13.95 -2.91
N CYS A 473 -10.70 13.23 -2.60
CA CYS A 473 -9.79 12.55 -3.54
C CYS A 473 -9.66 13.32 -4.88
N PRO A 474 -9.22 14.59 -4.86
CA PRO A 474 -9.33 15.46 -6.02
C PRO A 474 -8.34 15.07 -7.11
N MET A 475 -8.80 15.08 -8.36
CA MET A 475 -7.98 14.89 -9.57
C MET A 475 -7.29 16.21 -9.93
N LEU A 476 -5.99 16.33 -9.66
CA LEU A 476 -5.25 17.60 -9.64
C LEU A 476 -4.14 17.70 -10.68
N ASP A 477 -3.59 16.58 -11.13
CA ASP A 477 -2.41 16.55 -11.99
C ASP A 477 -2.63 15.74 -13.27
N ASP A 478 -2.38 16.35 -14.43
CA ASP A 478 -2.40 15.68 -15.73
C ASP A 478 -1.07 15.00 -16.08
N ARG A 479 -0.03 15.23 -15.27
CA ARG A 479 1.27 14.57 -15.45
C ARG A 479 1.14 13.13 -14.99
N ASP A 480 1.07 12.23 -15.95
CA ASP A 480 1.10 10.78 -15.69
C ASP A 480 2.37 10.36 -14.91
N GLY A 481 2.30 9.19 -14.28
CA GLY A 481 3.48 8.50 -13.78
C GLY A 481 3.86 8.81 -12.33
N SER A 482 2.96 9.40 -11.53
CA SER A 482 3.14 9.41 -10.08
C SER A 482 3.25 7.98 -9.54
N PRO A 483 4.05 7.73 -8.47
CA PRO A 483 4.14 6.40 -7.88
C PRO A 483 2.77 5.83 -7.50
N SER A 484 1.85 6.63 -6.94
CA SER A 484 0.49 6.20 -6.64
C SER A 484 -0.31 5.79 -7.87
N ALA A 485 -0.20 6.52 -8.99
CA ALA A 485 -0.87 6.15 -10.23
C ALA A 485 -0.33 4.82 -10.79
N GLU A 486 0.99 4.65 -10.83
CA GLU A 486 1.59 3.39 -11.32
C GLU A 486 1.30 2.19 -10.41
N GLN A 487 1.25 2.41 -9.09
CA GLN A 487 0.82 1.42 -8.11
C GLN A 487 -0.63 0.97 -8.38
N MET A 488 -1.50 1.91 -8.74
CA MET A 488 -2.93 1.67 -8.89
C MET A 488 -3.36 1.28 -10.30
N ARG A 489 -2.45 1.28 -11.29
CA ARG A 489 -2.73 0.87 -12.67
C ARG A 489 -3.35 -0.53 -12.73
N GLY A 490 -4.57 -0.62 -13.27
CA GLY A 490 -5.38 -1.83 -13.35
C GLY A 490 -5.89 -2.38 -12.01
N ALA A 491 -5.96 -1.57 -10.95
CA ALA A 491 -6.45 -1.96 -9.63
C ALA A 491 -7.38 -0.91 -9.01
N GLY A 492 -8.20 -1.30 -8.04
CA GLY A 492 -9.09 -0.38 -7.33
C GLY A 492 -10.31 0.04 -8.16
N ALA A 493 -10.89 1.18 -7.78
CA ALA A 493 -11.76 1.97 -8.64
C ALA A 493 -10.96 3.16 -9.15
N TRP A 494 -11.17 3.55 -10.40
CA TRP A 494 -10.49 4.60 -11.16
C TRP A 494 -8.97 4.50 -11.18
N ASP A 495 -8.43 3.77 -12.15
CA ASP A 495 -6.99 3.54 -12.28
C ASP A 495 -6.27 4.62 -13.11
N ALA A 496 -4.95 4.47 -13.24
CA ALA A 496 -4.12 5.39 -14.04
C ALA A 496 -4.52 5.45 -15.53
N ASP A 497 -4.93 4.34 -16.13
CA ASP A 497 -5.33 4.32 -17.54
C ASP A 497 -6.67 5.03 -17.76
N ALA A 498 -7.64 4.81 -16.88
CA ALA A 498 -8.89 5.55 -16.90
C ALA A 498 -8.66 7.06 -16.72
N ASN A 499 -7.78 7.44 -15.80
CA ASN A 499 -7.43 8.82 -15.56
C ASN A 499 -6.76 9.48 -16.77
N ALA A 500 -5.83 8.77 -17.41
CA ALA A 500 -5.15 9.25 -18.61
C ALA A 500 -6.13 9.47 -19.77
N THR A 501 -7.10 8.57 -19.96
CA THR A 501 -8.16 8.74 -20.96
C THR A 501 -9.01 9.99 -20.67
N ALA A 502 -9.39 10.21 -19.42
CA ALA A 502 -10.15 11.38 -19.00
C ALA A 502 -9.38 12.70 -19.21
N TRP A 503 -8.11 12.76 -18.80
CA TRP A 503 -7.26 13.93 -19.04
C TRP A 503 -7.03 14.20 -20.54
N ARG A 504 -6.84 13.17 -21.37
CA ARG A 504 -6.75 13.31 -22.83
C ARG A 504 -8.01 13.89 -23.43
N ALA A 505 -9.18 13.41 -23.00
CA ALA A 505 -10.45 13.96 -23.45
C ALA A 505 -10.59 15.44 -23.07
N TYR A 506 -10.20 15.79 -21.84
CA TYR A 506 -10.33 17.17 -21.33
C TYR A 506 -9.32 18.14 -21.94
N LEU A 507 -8.05 17.75 -22.08
CA LEU A 507 -6.99 18.66 -22.52
C LEU A 507 -6.69 18.59 -24.03
N GLY A 508 -7.14 17.53 -24.72
CA GLY A 508 -6.81 17.28 -26.12
C GLY A 508 -5.29 17.29 -26.35
N ASP A 509 -4.84 18.03 -27.36
CA ASP A 509 -3.43 18.14 -27.74
C ASP A 509 -2.53 18.75 -26.64
N ARG A 510 -3.12 19.39 -25.61
CA ARG A 510 -2.35 19.97 -24.49
C ARG A 510 -1.93 18.95 -23.45
N TYR A 511 -2.55 17.77 -23.44
CA TYR A 511 -2.33 16.77 -22.39
C TYR A 511 -0.85 16.41 -22.22
N GLY A 512 -0.34 16.48 -20.98
CA GLY A 512 1.06 16.20 -20.66
C GLY A 512 2.05 17.26 -21.12
N GLY A 513 1.60 18.33 -21.78
CA GLY A 513 2.44 19.44 -22.24
C GLY A 513 2.99 20.28 -21.09
N GLU A 514 4.04 21.06 -21.35
CA GLU A 514 4.62 21.99 -20.37
C GLU A 514 3.68 23.18 -20.09
N ASP A 515 2.92 23.63 -21.10
CA ASP A 515 2.06 24.82 -21.05
C ASP A 515 0.61 24.54 -20.61
N VAL A 516 0.35 23.43 -19.90
CA VAL A 516 -1.00 23.16 -19.35
C VAL A 516 -1.32 24.19 -18.26
N PRO A 517 -2.42 24.97 -18.41
CA PRO A 517 -2.74 26.00 -17.43
C PRO A 517 -3.08 25.43 -16.05
N ALA A 518 -2.74 26.17 -15.00
CA ALA A 518 -3.08 25.83 -13.61
C ALA A 518 -4.60 25.71 -13.36
N HIS A 519 -5.41 26.45 -14.12
CA HIS A 519 -6.88 26.34 -14.07
C HIS A 519 -7.41 25.08 -14.75
N ALA A 520 -6.56 24.34 -15.48
CA ALA A 520 -6.89 23.03 -16.04
C ALA A 520 -6.46 21.90 -15.10
N ALA A 521 -5.23 21.99 -14.56
CA ALA A 521 -4.63 21.05 -13.63
C ALA A 521 -4.03 21.82 -12.42
N PRO A 522 -4.76 21.94 -11.29
CA PRO A 522 -4.34 22.77 -10.15
C PRO A 522 -2.97 22.42 -9.56
N ALA A 523 -2.51 21.17 -9.67
CA ALA A 523 -1.17 20.77 -9.26
C ALA A 523 -0.05 21.53 -10.02
N ARG A 524 -0.37 22.20 -11.13
CA ARG A 524 0.59 23.04 -11.89
C ARG A 524 0.65 24.49 -11.46
N ALA A 525 -0.27 24.96 -10.61
CA ALA A 525 -0.25 26.35 -10.12
C ALA A 525 1.11 26.67 -9.50
N THR A 526 1.81 27.70 -9.96
CA THR A 526 3.11 28.11 -9.39
C THR A 526 2.95 28.97 -8.14
N ASP A 527 1.76 29.55 -7.95
CA ASP A 527 1.38 30.38 -6.81
C ASP A 527 0.08 29.87 -6.19
N LEU A 528 0.16 29.42 -4.93
CA LEU A 528 -0.98 28.98 -4.11
C LEU A 528 -1.27 29.96 -2.96
N THR A 529 -0.63 31.12 -2.93
CA THR A 529 -0.90 32.16 -1.92
C THR A 529 -2.32 32.69 -2.06
N GLY A 530 -2.91 33.13 -0.95
CA GLY A 530 -4.25 33.75 -0.94
C GLY A 530 -5.43 32.81 -1.23
N LEU A 531 -5.21 31.50 -1.36
CA LEU A 531 -6.28 30.51 -1.48
C LEU A 531 -7.05 30.34 -0.16
N PRO A 532 -8.35 29.99 -0.22
CA PRO A 532 -9.15 29.73 0.97
C PRO A 532 -8.67 28.45 1.68
N PRO A 533 -8.92 28.29 3.00
CA PRO A 533 -8.59 27.08 3.74
C PRO A 533 -9.07 25.81 3.04
N ALA A 534 -8.23 24.78 2.99
CA ALA A 534 -8.52 23.54 2.29
C ALA A 534 -8.70 22.36 3.25
N PHE A 535 -9.70 21.51 2.99
CA PHE A 535 -9.72 20.12 3.44
C PHE A 535 -9.45 19.25 2.23
N LEU A 536 -8.49 18.34 2.37
CA LEU A 536 -8.16 17.36 1.36
C LEU A 536 -8.19 16.00 2.01
N ASP A 537 -8.81 15.03 1.34
CA ASP A 537 -8.61 13.65 1.72
C ASP A 537 -8.44 12.72 0.52
N VAL A 538 -7.81 11.58 0.78
CA VAL A 538 -7.48 10.60 -0.24
C VAL A 538 -7.25 9.23 0.40
N GLY A 539 -7.37 8.15 -0.38
CA GLY A 539 -7.03 6.82 0.08
C GLY A 539 -5.52 6.55 0.02
N SER A 540 -5.00 5.64 0.85
CA SER A 540 -3.60 5.22 0.72
C SER A 540 -3.35 4.30 -0.49
N ALA A 541 -4.38 3.57 -0.94
CA ALA A 541 -4.36 2.66 -2.08
C ALA A 541 -5.19 3.27 -3.22
N GLU A 542 -4.83 4.47 -3.66
CA GLU A 542 -5.63 5.30 -4.56
C GLU A 542 -4.75 6.09 -5.54
N THR A 543 -5.25 6.29 -6.76
CA THR A 543 -4.50 6.81 -7.91
C THR A 543 -3.95 8.22 -7.67
N PHE A 544 -4.72 9.09 -7.01
CA PHE A 544 -4.44 10.51 -6.79
C PHE A 544 -3.68 10.78 -5.50
N ARG A 545 -3.36 9.77 -4.68
CA ARG A 545 -2.69 9.94 -3.39
C ARG A 545 -1.53 10.94 -3.44
N ASP A 546 -0.58 10.74 -4.34
CA ASP A 546 0.66 11.53 -4.33
C ASP A 546 0.43 12.99 -4.74
N GLU A 547 -0.43 13.25 -5.74
CA GLU A 547 -0.78 14.62 -6.16
C GLU A 547 -1.57 15.37 -5.09
N VAL A 548 -2.47 14.68 -4.36
CA VAL A 548 -3.23 15.28 -3.25
C VAL A 548 -2.32 15.66 -2.10
N VAL A 549 -1.41 14.76 -1.70
CA VAL A 549 -0.42 15.05 -0.65
C VAL A 549 0.48 16.22 -1.06
N ALA A 550 0.98 16.20 -2.30
CA ALA A 550 1.84 17.27 -2.80
C ALA A 550 1.12 18.63 -2.86
N TYR A 551 -0.14 18.67 -3.28
CA TYR A 551 -0.90 19.92 -3.33
C TYR A 551 -1.15 20.50 -1.92
N ALA A 552 -1.49 19.66 -0.94
CA ALA A 552 -1.62 20.07 0.46
C ALA A 552 -0.29 20.63 1.02
N GLU A 553 0.82 19.94 0.76
CA GLU A 553 2.17 20.39 1.14
C GLU A 553 2.47 21.78 0.55
N ARG A 554 2.17 21.98 -0.72
CA ARG A 554 2.42 23.25 -1.40
C ARG A 554 1.54 24.40 -0.90
N ILE A 555 0.31 24.12 -0.45
CA ILE A 555 -0.51 25.12 0.25
C ILE A 555 0.20 25.58 1.53
N TRP A 556 0.75 24.65 2.34
CA TRP A 556 1.50 25.02 3.54
C TRP A 556 2.78 25.80 3.23
N LEU A 557 3.53 25.39 2.19
CA LEU A 557 4.72 26.11 1.74
C LEU A 557 4.43 27.55 1.29
N ALA A 558 3.23 27.80 0.75
CA ALA A 558 2.75 29.13 0.40
C ALA A 558 2.20 29.93 1.61
N GLY A 559 2.25 29.38 2.82
CA GLY A 559 1.69 30.00 4.03
C GLY A 559 0.18 29.87 4.19
N GLY A 560 -0.46 29.03 3.36
CA GLY A 560 -1.89 28.74 3.41
C GLY A 560 -2.27 27.72 4.48
N ARG A 561 -3.58 27.44 4.59
CA ARG A 561 -4.15 26.49 5.55
C ARG A 561 -4.71 25.28 4.82
N ALA A 562 -4.12 24.11 5.03
CA ALA A 562 -4.66 22.83 4.56
C ALA A 562 -4.77 21.82 5.71
N GLU A 563 -5.84 21.02 5.71
CA GLU A 563 -6.00 19.81 6.52
C GLU A 563 -6.04 18.61 5.58
N LEU A 564 -5.09 17.69 5.72
CA LEU A 564 -4.93 16.51 4.87
C LEU A 564 -5.23 15.24 5.66
N HIS A 565 -6.06 14.35 5.11
CA HIS A 565 -6.28 13.00 5.61
C HIS A 565 -5.94 11.95 4.54
N VAL A 566 -5.09 10.98 4.88
CA VAL A 566 -4.81 9.82 4.03
C VAL A 566 -5.40 8.58 4.70
N TRP A 567 -6.46 8.03 4.13
CA TRP A 567 -7.25 6.94 4.70
C TRP A 567 -6.60 5.59 4.39
N PRO A 568 -6.12 4.83 5.41
CA PRO A 568 -5.46 3.55 5.19
C PRO A 568 -6.36 2.58 4.45
N GLY A 569 -5.86 2.01 3.36
CA GLY A 569 -6.56 1.03 2.56
C GLY A 569 -7.71 1.56 1.69
N GLY A 570 -8.01 2.86 1.74
CA GLY A 570 -8.99 3.49 0.87
C GLY A 570 -8.56 3.46 -0.60
N PHE A 571 -9.48 3.08 -1.49
CA PHE A 571 -9.38 3.26 -2.95
C PHE A 571 -10.23 4.45 -3.42
N HIS A 572 -10.20 4.79 -4.71
CA HIS A 572 -10.94 5.95 -5.22
C HIS A 572 -12.45 5.86 -4.94
N GLY A 573 -13.03 6.87 -4.29
CA GLY A 573 -14.47 6.87 -3.97
C GLY A 573 -14.91 5.78 -2.99
N PHE A 574 -14.00 5.21 -2.19
CA PHE A 574 -14.30 4.09 -1.29
C PHE A 574 -15.50 4.34 -0.36
N ASP A 575 -15.66 5.57 0.14
CA ASP A 575 -16.71 5.88 1.08
C ASP A 575 -18.09 5.94 0.42
N ALA A 576 -18.17 6.17 -0.89
CA ALA A 576 -19.41 6.05 -1.64
C ALA A 576 -19.75 4.58 -1.93
N LEU A 577 -18.77 3.75 -2.30
CA LEU A 577 -18.99 2.34 -2.61
C LEU A 577 -19.32 1.50 -1.37
N VAL A 578 -18.66 1.81 -0.24
CA VAL A 578 -18.75 1.05 1.02
C VAL A 578 -19.04 2.01 2.19
N PRO A 579 -20.25 2.59 2.26
CA PRO A 579 -20.56 3.67 3.21
C PRO A 579 -20.48 3.27 4.69
N ASP A 580 -20.67 1.98 4.99
CA ASP A 580 -20.74 1.46 6.36
C ASP A 580 -19.38 1.05 6.94
N ALA A 581 -18.34 0.93 6.10
CA ALA A 581 -17.00 0.58 6.56
C ALA A 581 -16.50 1.57 7.62
N ALA A 582 -15.69 1.09 8.57
CA ALA A 582 -15.17 1.95 9.64
C ALA A 582 -14.43 3.18 9.07
N VAL A 583 -13.53 2.97 8.11
CA VAL A 583 -12.76 4.02 7.45
C VAL A 583 -13.65 5.03 6.69
N SER A 584 -14.72 4.57 6.04
CA SER A 584 -15.68 5.43 5.33
C SER A 584 -16.44 6.36 6.27
N ARG A 585 -16.88 5.83 7.42
CA ARG A 585 -17.56 6.63 8.44
C ARG A 585 -16.63 7.66 9.07
N ASP A 586 -15.36 7.32 9.28
CA ASP A 586 -14.37 8.24 9.82
C ASP A 586 -14.01 9.36 8.84
N ALA A 587 -13.88 9.04 7.55
CA ALA A 587 -13.69 10.02 6.49
C ALA A 587 -14.83 11.06 6.46
N ARG A 588 -16.08 10.59 6.42
CA ARG A 588 -17.26 11.46 6.42
C ARG A 588 -17.37 12.32 7.69
N ARG A 589 -17.01 11.77 8.85
CA ARG A 589 -16.97 12.54 10.12
C ARG A 589 -15.90 13.62 10.10
N ALA A 590 -14.72 13.35 9.55
CA ALA A 590 -13.65 14.33 9.43
C ALA A 590 -14.07 15.50 8.55
N ARG A 591 -14.63 15.21 7.37
CA ARG A 591 -15.21 16.21 6.45
C ARG A 591 -16.27 17.07 7.15
N LEU A 592 -17.18 16.45 7.89
CA LEU A 592 -18.23 17.17 8.63
C LEU A 592 -17.65 18.10 9.70
N ARG A 593 -16.70 17.62 10.51
CA ARG A 593 -16.07 18.42 11.56
C ARG A 593 -15.34 19.63 10.98
N TRP A 594 -14.63 19.43 9.86
CA TRP A 594 -13.95 20.53 9.19
C TRP A 594 -14.96 21.54 8.64
N LEU A 595 -16.00 21.08 7.93
CA LEU A 595 -17.01 21.94 7.35
C LEU A 595 -17.73 22.77 8.42
N ALA A 596 -18.15 22.14 9.51
CA ALA A 596 -18.78 22.83 10.64
C ALA A 596 -17.87 23.91 11.24
N ARG A 597 -16.55 23.65 11.35
CA ARG A 597 -15.58 24.62 11.89
C ARG A 597 -15.26 25.77 10.95
N VAL A 598 -15.34 25.54 9.64
CA VAL A 598 -15.17 26.62 8.64
C VAL A 598 -16.41 27.50 8.55
N LEU A 599 -17.59 26.92 8.82
CA LEU A 599 -18.86 27.65 8.79
C LEU A 599 -19.20 28.32 10.12
N SER A 600 -18.61 27.92 11.25
CA SER A 600 -18.78 28.57 12.57
C SER A 600 -17.98 29.86 12.67
#